data_AF-A0A7K0PEY1-F1
#
_entry.id   AF-A0A7K0PEY1-F1
#
_cell.length_a   1.000
_cell.length_b   1.000
_cell.length_c   1.000
_cell.angle_alpha   90.00
_cell.angle_beta   90.00
_cell.angle_gamma   90.00
#
_symmetry.space_group_name_H-M   'P 1'
#
loop_
_entity.id
_entity.type
_entity.pdbx_description
1 polymer ?
#
loop_
_entity_poly.entity_id
_entity_poly.type
_entity_poly.pdbx_seq_one_letter_code
_entity_poly.pdbx_strand_id
1 'polypeptide(L)'
;MSSLEDVFQLAAAHIDRHECWPSELRLDAPRFHALAREVAVEDFERICVHLRLRVRQTPGASVGGRSVIQLAEAEAPPALARERAERWLGVRAAEHPGPPTFGDAFFPLLTQWGLRGDPHLWNELRRRFAGRPIPTTDDETAAVVLYAVAEIIGCDLRGADEHVPVPSLAIGSGMSD
;
A
#
# COMPACT_ATOMS: atom_id res chain seq x y z
N MET A 1 11.44 -12.31 -2.13
CA MET A 1 10.82 -12.60 -0.81
C MET A 1 9.59 -11.72 -0.71
N SER A 2 8.44 -12.28 -0.32
CA SER A 2 7.18 -11.52 -0.20
C SER A 2 7.23 -10.62 1.04
N SER A 3 6.61 -9.46 0.98
CA SER A 3 6.54 -8.54 2.14
C SER A 3 5.68 -9.07 3.27
N LEU A 4 4.68 -9.90 2.96
CA LEU A 4 3.94 -10.67 3.96
C LEU A 4 4.85 -11.71 4.65
N GLU A 5 5.76 -12.35 3.91
CA GLU A 5 6.76 -13.25 4.51
C GLU A 5 7.67 -12.50 5.48
N ASP A 6 8.13 -11.29 5.11
CA ASP A 6 8.94 -10.44 6.01
C ASP A 6 8.18 -10.09 7.30
N VAL A 7 6.88 -9.81 7.21
CA VAL A 7 6.00 -9.57 8.38
C VAL A 7 5.95 -10.79 9.28
N PHE A 8 5.73 -11.98 8.71
CA PHE A 8 5.68 -13.20 9.48
C PHE A 8 7.03 -13.57 10.09
N GLN A 9 8.13 -13.42 9.36
CA GLN A 9 9.48 -13.64 9.85
C GLN A 9 9.79 -12.74 11.05
N LEU A 10 9.47 -11.45 10.94
CA LEU A 10 9.67 -10.48 12.02
C LEU A 10 8.83 -10.79 13.26
N ALA A 11 7.55 -11.14 13.07
CA ALA A 11 6.68 -11.52 14.18
C ALA A 11 7.15 -12.82 14.86
N ALA A 12 7.55 -13.81 14.07
CA ALA A 12 8.03 -15.10 14.53
C ALA A 12 9.38 -14.99 15.28
N ALA A 13 10.34 -14.23 14.73
CA ALA A 13 11.61 -13.96 15.41
C ALA A 13 11.40 -13.22 16.74
N HIS A 14 10.40 -12.32 16.79
CA HIS A 14 10.09 -11.57 18.00
C HIS A 14 9.44 -12.44 19.09
N ILE A 15 8.45 -13.26 18.75
CA ILE A 15 7.82 -14.15 19.73
C ILE A 15 8.80 -15.22 20.24
N ASP A 16 9.71 -15.70 19.39
CA ASP A 16 10.73 -16.68 19.76
C ASP A 16 11.75 -16.07 20.75
N ARG A 17 12.19 -14.84 20.49
CA ARG A 17 13.21 -14.16 21.31
C ARG A 17 12.66 -13.57 22.62
N HIS A 18 11.43 -13.07 22.61
CA HIS A 18 10.90 -12.24 23.68
C HIS A 18 9.65 -12.80 24.35
N GLU A 19 9.15 -13.96 23.90
CA GLU A 19 7.95 -14.62 24.42
C GLU A 19 6.70 -13.72 24.44
N CYS A 20 6.70 -12.64 23.65
CA CYS A 20 5.59 -11.73 23.44
C CYS A 20 5.49 -11.29 21.98
N TRP A 21 4.27 -10.94 21.56
CA TRP A 21 4.02 -10.41 20.24
C TRP A 21 4.53 -8.98 20.10
N PRO A 22 5.11 -8.61 18.95
CA PRO A 22 5.44 -7.22 18.68
C PRO A 22 4.15 -6.39 18.60
N SER A 23 4.24 -5.12 18.95
CA SER A 23 3.14 -4.15 18.76
C SER A 23 3.41 -3.15 17.64
N GLU A 24 4.64 -3.13 17.11
CA GLU A 24 5.04 -2.29 15.98
C GLU A 24 5.95 -3.08 15.03
N LEU A 25 5.64 -3.01 13.72
CA LEU A 25 6.56 -3.42 12.65
C LEU A 25 6.99 -2.20 11.84
N ARG A 26 8.26 -2.22 11.45
CA ARG A 26 8.92 -1.24 10.61
C ARG A 26 9.23 -1.91 9.29
N LEU A 27 8.82 -1.29 8.20
CA LEU A 27 9.10 -1.71 6.84
C LEU A 27 9.68 -0.51 6.08
N ASP A 28 10.52 -0.76 5.09
CA ASP A 28 10.85 0.29 4.12
C ASP A 28 9.66 0.56 3.20
N ALA A 29 9.72 1.68 2.46
CA ALA A 29 8.62 2.08 1.58
C ALA A 29 8.29 1.00 0.52
N PRO A 30 9.28 0.38 -0.17
CA PRO A 30 9.00 -0.72 -1.09
C PRO A 30 8.24 -1.89 -0.46
N ARG A 31 8.69 -2.39 0.71
CA ARG A 31 8.04 -3.50 1.42
C ARG A 31 6.65 -3.14 1.95
N PHE A 32 6.49 -1.91 2.44
CA PHE A 32 5.17 -1.46 2.90
C PHE A 32 4.17 -1.41 1.74
N HIS A 33 4.58 -0.88 0.59
CA HIS A 33 3.75 -0.86 -0.61
C HIS A 33 3.46 -2.26 -1.14
N ALA A 34 4.46 -3.14 -1.19
CA ALA A 34 4.26 -4.52 -1.60
C ALA A 34 3.34 -5.28 -0.64
N LEU A 35 3.46 -5.11 0.68
CA LEU A 35 2.54 -5.69 1.65
C LEU A 35 1.09 -5.28 1.39
N ALA A 36 0.84 -3.98 1.19
CA ALA A 36 -0.50 -3.45 0.91
C ALA A 36 -1.11 -4.02 -0.39
N ARG A 37 -0.29 -4.58 -1.28
CA ARG A 37 -0.73 -5.25 -2.50
C ARG A 37 -0.83 -6.76 -2.33
N GLU A 38 0.04 -7.37 -1.54
CA GLU A 38 0.10 -8.82 -1.37
C GLU A 38 -1.05 -9.39 -0.54
N VAL A 39 -1.77 -8.56 0.22
CA VAL A 39 -2.88 -9.00 1.08
C VAL A 39 -4.20 -8.33 0.68
N ALA A 40 -5.32 -9.01 0.97
CA ALA A 40 -6.65 -8.44 0.78
C ALA A 40 -6.85 -7.26 1.75
N VAL A 41 -7.81 -6.37 1.48
CA VAL A 41 -8.07 -5.19 2.32
C VAL A 41 -8.42 -5.62 3.75
N GLU A 42 -9.27 -6.63 3.90
CA GLU A 42 -9.70 -7.18 5.19
C GLU A 42 -8.52 -7.78 5.95
N ASP A 43 -7.57 -8.37 5.23
CA ASP A 43 -6.35 -8.94 5.79
C ASP A 43 -5.35 -7.84 6.19
N PHE A 44 -5.23 -6.77 5.40
CA PHE A 44 -4.43 -5.60 5.77
C PHE A 44 -4.99 -4.93 7.04
N GLU A 45 -6.30 -4.83 7.16
CA GLU A 45 -6.99 -4.34 8.36
C GLU A 45 -6.69 -5.22 9.57
N ARG A 46 -6.75 -6.55 9.44
CA ARG A 46 -6.36 -7.49 10.50
C ARG A 46 -4.92 -7.30 10.96
N ILE A 47 -3.98 -7.12 10.02
CA ILE A 47 -2.59 -6.79 10.37
C ILE A 47 -2.57 -5.52 11.22
N CYS A 48 -3.28 -4.48 10.82
CA CYS A 48 -3.30 -3.19 11.52
C CYS A 48 -3.98 -3.25 12.91
N VAL A 49 -4.87 -4.21 13.17
CA VAL A 49 -5.45 -4.45 14.50
C VAL A 49 -4.40 -4.97 15.48
N HIS A 50 -3.48 -5.80 15.01
CA HIS A 50 -2.44 -6.40 15.83
C HIS A 50 -1.17 -5.55 15.91
N LEU A 51 -0.86 -4.84 14.83
CA LEU A 51 0.43 -4.22 14.60
C LEU A 51 0.29 -2.77 14.15
N ARG A 52 1.06 -1.89 14.79
CA ARG A 52 1.35 -0.58 14.23
C ARG A 52 2.40 -0.73 13.12
N LEU A 53 2.01 -0.48 11.88
CA LEU A 53 2.96 -0.44 10.77
C LEU A 53 3.61 0.96 10.66
N ARG A 54 4.93 1.01 10.49
CA ARG A 54 5.67 2.25 10.25
C ARG A 54 6.63 2.12 9.08
N VAL A 55 6.72 3.19 8.29
CA VAL A 55 7.73 3.30 7.24
C VAL A 55 9.05 3.82 7.82
N ARG A 56 10.13 3.05 7.67
CA ARG A 56 11.50 3.35 8.13
C ARG A 56 12.52 2.74 7.18
N GLN A 57 13.70 3.34 7.07
CA GLN A 57 14.77 2.79 6.22
C GLN A 57 15.26 1.41 6.68
N THR A 58 15.17 1.11 7.98
CA THR A 58 15.58 -0.17 8.55
C THR A 58 14.35 -0.98 8.97
N PRO A 59 14.03 -2.09 8.29
CA PRO A 59 12.92 -2.95 8.67
C PRO A 59 13.17 -3.69 9.99
N GLY A 60 12.12 -3.91 10.78
CA GLY A 60 12.22 -4.59 12.07
C GLY A 60 10.92 -4.70 12.87
N ALA A 61 10.96 -5.39 14.00
CA ALA A 61 9.86 -5.56 14.93
C ALA A 61 10.19 -4.98 16.31
N SER A 62 9.21 -4.48 17.05
CA SER A 62 9.41 -4.02 18.43
C SER A 62 8.12 -4.03 19.26
N VAL A 63 8.26 -3.93 20.57
CA VAL A 63 7.16 -3.64 21.51
C VAL A 63 7.32 -2.22 22.04
N GLY A 64 6.41 -1.33 21.65
CA GLY A 64 6.43 0.06 22.13
C GLY A 64 7.76 0.79 21.85
N GLY A 65 8.46 0.44 20.77
CA GLY A 65 9.75 1.01 20.40
C GLY A 65 10.97 0.46 21.16
N ARG A 66 10.78 -0.53 22.05
CA ARG A 66 11.85 -1.27 22.75
C ARG A 66 12.03 -2.66 22.12
N SER A 67 13.21 -3.27 22.34
CA SER A 67 13.53 -4.62 21.85
C SER A 67 13.39 -4.77 20.33
N VAL A 68 14.16 -3.95 19.58
CA VAL A 68 14.09 -3.95 18.12
C VAL A 68 14.81 -5.18 17.57
N ILE A 69 14.10 -6.03 16.84
CA ILE A 69 14.69 -7.08 16.00
C ILE A 69 14.68 -6.57 14.57
N GLN A 70 15.85 -6.40 13.96
CA GLN A 70 15.94 -5.98 12.56
C GLN A 70 15.74 -7.18 11.63
N LEU A 71 15.11 -6.96 10.48
CA LEU A 71 14.89 -8.05 9.51
C LEU A 71 16.21 -8.67 9.03
N ALA A 72 17.26 -7.88 8.87
CA ALA A 72 18.58 -8.36 8.44
C ALA A 72 19.29 -9.21 9.51
N GLU A 73 18.91 -9.05 10.77
CA GLU A 73 19.47 -9.77 11.94
C GLU A 73 18.55 -10.88 12.42
N ALA A 74 17.33 -10.98 11.87
CA ALA A 74 16.36 -11.98 12.22
C ALA A 74 16.82 -13.33 11.64
N GLU A 75 17.41 -14.17 12.49
CA GLU A 75 17.63 -15.57 12.18
C GLU A 75 16.31 -16.22 11.72
N ALA A 76 16.41 -17.23 10.86
CA ALA A 76 15.25 -17.97 10.40
C ALA A 76 14.53 -18.57 11.61
N PRO A 77 13.32 -18.10 11.93
CA PRO A 77 12.65 -18.51 13.16
C PRO A 77 12.24 -19.98 13.05
N PRO A 78 12.17 -20.72 14.17
CA PRO A 78 11.68 -22.10 14.16
C PRO A 78 10.31 -22.20 13.49
N ALA A 79 10.06 -23.29 12.77
CA ALA A 79 8.79 -23.49 12.04
C ALA A 79 7.54 -23.32 12.93
N LEU A 80 7.65 -23.70 14.21
CA LEU A 80 6.57 -23.51 15.19
C LEU A 80 6.30 -22.02 15.51
N ALA A 81 7.35 -21.20 15.64
CA ALA A 81 7.20 -19.77 15.85
C ALA A 81 6.56 -19.10 14.63
N ARG A 82 6.93 -19.56 13.43
CA ARG A 82 6.34 -19.15 12.15
C ARG A 82 4.85 -19.48 12.08
N GLU A 83 4.46 -20.72 12.39
CA GLU A 83 3.05 -21.16 12.41
C GLU A 83 2.22 -20.36 13.41
N ARG A 84 2.79 -20.07 14.59
CA ARG A 84 2.14 -19.21 15.59
C ARG A 84 1.90 -17.80 15.06
N ALA A 85 2.87 -17.22 14.35
CA ALA A 85 2.73 -15.89 13.77
C ALA A 85 1.63 -15.82 12.69
N GLU A 86 1.53 -16.85 11.83
CA GLU A 86 0.43 -16.95 10.85
C GLU A 86 -0.93 -17.02 11.54
N ARG A 87 -1.04 -17.91 12.53
CA ARG A 87 -2.29 -18.09 13.29
C ARG A 87 -2.68 -16.83 14.05
N TRP A 88 -1.69 -16.12 14.61
CA TRP A 88 -1.93 -14.89 15.36
C TRP A 88 -2.44 -13.76 14.46
N LEU A 89 -1.81 -13.54 13.30
CA LEU A 89 -2.26 -12.49 12.38
C LEU A 89 -3.54 -12.88 11.64
N GLY A 90 -3.78 -14.18 11.41
CA GLY A 90 -5.00 -14.66 10.76
C GLY A 90 -5.16 -14.15 9.33
N VAL A 91 -4.03 -13.97 8.63
CA VAL A 91 -3.93 -13.34 7.31
C VAL A 91 -3.43 -14.37 6.31
N ARG A 92 -3.93 -14.31 5.08
CA ARG A 92 -3.40 -15.09 3.96
C ARG A 92 -2.84 -14.13 2.92
N ALA A 93 -1.91 -14.62 2.11
CA ALA A 93 -1.60 -13.91 0.88
C ALA A 93 -2.90 -13.79 0.07
N ALA A 94 -3.18 -12.60 -0.46
CA ALA A 94 -4.26 -12.44 -1.41
C ALA A 94 -4.02 -13.42 -2.55
N GLU A 95 -5.07 -14.13 -2.96
CA GLU A 95 -5.11 -14.72 -4.30
C GLU A 95 -5.17 -13.54 -5.28
N HIS A 96 -4.04 -12.89 -5.54
CA HIS A 96 -3.96 -11.85 -6.56
C HIS A 96 -4.11 -12.54 -7.92
N PRO A 97 -5.17 -12.26 -8.71
CA PRO A 97 -5.51 -13.07 -9.87
C PRO A 97 -4.59 -12.84 -11.08
N GLY A 98 -3.40 -12.24 -10.90
CA GLY A 98 -2.46 -11.96 -11.98
C GLY A 98 -1.31 -11.03 -11.58
N PRO A 99 -0.40 -10.75 -12.53
CA PRO A 99 0.69 -9.81 -12.33
C PRO A 99 0.17 -8.38 -12.03
N PRO A 100 1.00 -7.56 -11.34
CA PRO A 100 0.77 -6.13 -11.15
C PRO A 100 0.20 -5.42 -12.38
N THR A 101 -0.89 -4.69 -12.20
CA THR A 101 -1.38 -3.78 -13.24
C THR A 101 -1.06 -2.35 -12.87
N PHE A 102 -0.99 -1.47 -13.86
CA PHE A 102 -0.71 -0.06 -13.63
C PHE A 102 -1.83 0.62 -12.83
N GLY A 103 -3.06 0.12 -12.90
CA GLY A 103 -4.16 0.54 -12.04
C GLY A 103 -3.88 0.36 -10.55
N ASP A 104 -3.08 -0.64 -10.16
CA ASP A 104 -2.76 -0.91 -8.75
C ASP A 104 -1.90 0.19 -8.13
N ALA A 105 -1.17 0.98 -8.94
CA ALA A 105 -0.38 2.12 -8.46
C ALA A 105 -1.25 3.25 -7.89
N PHE A 106 -2.55 3.24 -8.21
CA PHE A 106 -3.53 4.21 -7.73
C PHE A 106 -4.27 3.71 -6.47
N PHE A 107 -3.69 2.73 -5.77
CA PHE A 107 -4.13 2.27 -4.45
C PHE A 107 -3.27 2.87 -3.31
N PRO A 108 -3.85 3.17 -2.12
CA PRO A 108 -5.27 3.17 -1.80
C PRO A 108 -6.01 4.31 -2.50
N LEU A 109 -7.34 4.19 -2.60
CA LEU A 109 -8.17 5.31 -3.06
C LEU A 109 -8.00 6.47 -2.07
N LEU A 110 -7.81 7.67 -2.60
CA LEU A 110 -7.79 8.87 -1.79
C LEU A 110 -9.21 9.08 -1.23
N THR A 111 -9.35 9.25 0.07
CA THR A 111 -10.63 9.57 0.72
C THR A 111 -10.78 11.06 0.99
N GLN A 112 -9.70 11.82 0.84
CA GLN A 112 -9.64 13.28 1.05
C GLN A 112 -8.76 13.94 0.00
N TRP A 113 -9.02 15.23 -0.24
CA TRP A 113 -8.21 16.07 -1.11
C TRP A 113 -6.82 16.30 -0.48
N GLY A 114 -5.74 16.22 -1.26
CA GLY A 114 -4.37 16.37 -0.76
C GLY A 114 -3.30 16.42 -1.84
N LEU A 115 -2.02 16.27 -1.46
CA LEU A 115 -0.86 16.35 -2.37
C LEU A 115 -0.86 15.30 -3.50
N ARG A 116 -1.71 14.27 -3.39
CA ARG A 116 -1.90 13.24 -4.43
C ARG A 116 -3.05 13.59 -5.39
N GLY A 117 -3.67 14.75 -5.24
CA GLY A 117 -4.70 15.25 -6.15
C GLY A 117 -6.13 14.87 -5.75
N ASP A 118 -7.02 14.98 -6.73
CA ASP A 118 -8.46 14.78 -6.60
C ASP A 118 -8.81 13.27 -6.48
N PRO A 119 -9.57 12.85 -5.45
CA PRO A 119 -10.02 11.47 -5.29
C PRO A 119 -10.76 10.83 -6.48
N HIS A 120 -11.55 11.61 -7.20
CA HIS A 120 -12.32 11.16 -8.36
C HIS A 120 -11.40 10.98 -9.57
N LEU A 121 -10.48 11.91 -9.80
CA LEU A 121 -9.43 11.74 -10.81
C LEU A 121 -8.59 10.49 -10.52
N TRP A 122 -8.22 10.27 -9.25
CA TRP A 122 -7.47 9.08 -8.83
C TRP A 122 -8.22 7.78 -9.12
N ASN A 123 -9.53 7.78 -8.90
CA ASN A 123 -10.41 6.65 -9.21
C ASN A 123 -10.54 6.39 -10.72
N GLU A 124 -10.64 7.44 -11.53
CA GLU A 124 -10.67 7.30 -13.00
C GLU A 124 -9.35 6.78 -13.56
N LEU A 125 -8.21 7.26 -13.05
CA LEU A 125 -6.90 6.74 -13.45
C LEU A 125 -6.77 5.26 -13.08
N ARG A 126 -7.20 4.87 -11.88
CA ARG A 126 -7.27 3.46 -11.47
C ARG A 126 -8.10 2.62 -12.45
N ARG A 127 -9.31 3.08 -12.80
CA ARG A 127 -10.18 2.38 -13.75
C ARG A 127 -9.54 2.27 -15.13
N ARG A 128 -9.00 3.36 -15.64
CA ARG A 128 -8.39 3.44 -16.97
C ARG A 128 -7.18 2.53 -17.12
N PHE A 129 -6.40 2.36 -16.05
CA PHE A 129 -5.19 1.53 -16.05
C PHE A 129 -5.40 0.12 -15.50
N ALA A 130 -6.62 -0.26 -15.15
CA ALA A 130 -6.95 -1.62 -14.73
C ALA A 130 -6.55 -2.64 -15.83
N GLY A 131 -5.84 -3.69 -15.43
CA GLY A 131 -5.40 -4.73 -16.37
C GLY A 131 -4.26 -4.34 -17.31
N ARG A 132 -3.81 -3.07 -17.31
CA ARG A 132 -2.70 -2.62 -18.15
C ARG A 132 -1.35 -2.94 -17.50
N PRO A 133 -0.31 -3.30 -18.27
CA PRO A 133 1.02 -3.49 -17.72
C PRO A 133 1.57 -2.17 -17.16
N ILE A 134 2.43 -2.28 -16.14
CA ILE A 134 3.17 -1.13 -15.60
C ILE A 134 4.18 -0.66 -16.66
N PRO A 135 4.21 0.64 -16.99
CA PRO A 135 5.24 1.21 -17.87
C PRO A 135 6.65 0.90 -17.36
N THR A 136 7.60 0.78 -18.28
CA THR A 136 8.95 0.31 -17.95
C THR A 136 9.91 1.42 -17.58
N THR A 137 9.55 2.68 -17.87
CA THR A 137 10.37 3.87 -17.59
C THR A 137 9.55 4.98 -16.95
N ASP A 138 10.25 5.89 -16.26
CA ASP A 138 9.65 7.06 -15.64
C ASP A 138 9.07 8.02 -16.70
N ASP A 139 9.74 8.19 -17.85
CA ASP A 139 9.27 9.02 -18.96
C ASP A 139 7.98 8.45 -19.57
N GLU A 140 7.92 7.13 -19.78
CA GLU A 140 6.73 6.44 -20.26
C GLU A 140 5.58 6.57 -19.24
N THR A 141 5.89 6.40 -17.96
CA THR A 141 4.94 6.57 -16.85
C THR A 141 4.35 7.98 -16.86
N ALA A 142 5.21 9.01 -16.90
CA ALA A 142 4.80 10.40 -16.91
C ALA A 142 3.94 10.73 -18.14
N ALA A 143 4.36 10.29 -19.33
CA ALA A 143 3.63 10.54 -20.57
C ALA A 143 2.23 9.90 -20.54
N VAL A 144 2.14 8.63 -20.13
CA VAL A 144 0.88 7.89 -20.10
C VAL A 144 -0.08 8.47 -19.06
N VAL A 145 0.43 8.86 -17.88
CA VAL A 145 -0.39 9.50 -16.83
C VAL A 145 -0.87 10.88 -17.28
N LEU A 146 0.03 11.74 -17.79
CA LEU A 146 -0.35 13.08 -18.24
C LEU A 146 -1.37 13.04 -19.39
N TYR A 147 -1.20 12.12 -20.34
CA TYR A 147 -2.17 11.92 -21.41
C TYR A 147 -3.52 11.46 -20.88
N ALA A 148 -3.54 10.47 -19.97
CA ALA A 148 -4.77 10.00 -19.35
C ALA A 148 -5.49 11.11 -18.58
N VAL A 149 -4.75 11.91 -17.82
CA VAL A 149 -5.34 13.02 -17.10
C VAL A 149 -5.91 14.06 -18.07
N ALA A 150 -5.17 14.42 -19.12
CA ALA A 150 -5.64 15.38 -20.10
C ALA A 150 -6.92 14.93 -20.81
N GLU A 151 -7.05 13.65 -21.11
CA GLU A 151 -8.30 13.09 -21.65
C GLU A 151 -9.45 13.12 -20.63
N ILE A 152 -9.18 12.83 -19.35
CA ILE A 152 -10.20 12.81 -18.31
C ILE A 152 -10.72 14.23 -18.01
N ILE A 153 -9.82 15.20 -17.91
CA ILE A 153 -10.18 16.58 -17.53
C ILE A 153 -10.52 17.47 -18.75
N GLY A 154 -10.14 17.05 -19.96
CA GLY A 154 -10.39 17.76 -21.21
C GLY A 154 -9.36 18.86 -21.55
N CYS A 155 -8.26 18.97 -20.81
CA CYS A 155 -7.18 19.94 -21.08
C CYS A 155 -5.82 19.46 -20.57
N ASP A 156 -4.72 20.06 -21.03
CA ASP A 156 -3.38 19.75 -20.48
C ASP A 156 -3.21 20.42 -19.11
N LEU A 157 -3.04 19.59 -18.07
CA LEU A 157 -2.75 20.05 -16.70
C LEU A 157 -1.56 21.02 -16.63
N ARG A 158 -0.56 20.85 -17.48
CA ARG A 158 0.67 21.66 -17.44
C ARG A 158 0.45 23.10 -17.90
N GLY A 159 -0.66 23.36 -18.59
CA GLY A 159 -1.07 24.71 -19.01
C GLY A 159 -2.27 25.24 -18.23
N ALA A 160 -2.72 24.55 -17.18
CA ALA A 160 -3.84 24.98 -16.36
C ALA A 160 -3.32 25.86 -15.20
N ASP A 161 -3.56 27.16 -15.28
CA ASP A 161 -3.20 28.12 -14.23
C ASP A 161 -4.27 28.22 -13.11
N GLU A 162 -5.44 27.61 -13.32
CA GLU A 162 -6.59 27.61 -12.40
C GLU A 162 -7.20 26.21 -12.22
N HIS A 163 -8.10 26.05 -11.24
CA HIS A 163 -8.86 24.82 -11.04
C HIS A 163 -9.72 24.48 -12.28
N VAL A 164 -9.59 23.25 -12.79
CA VAL A 164 -10.36 22.76 -13.93
C VAL A 164 -11.60 22.02 -13.43
N PRO A 165 -12.82 22.57 -13.55
CA PRO A 165 -14.03 21.84 -13.20
C PRO A 165 -14.31 20.76 -14.25
N VAL A 166 -14.48 19.52 -13.81
CA VAL A 166 -14.83 18.39 -14.67
C VAL A 166 -16.24 17.94 -14.32
N PRO A 167 -17.29 18.34 -15.08
CA PRO A 167 -18.68 18.11 -14.69
C PRO A 167 -19.05 16.65 -14.47
N SER A 168 -18.41 15.72 -15.20
CA SER A 168 -18.61 14.28 -15.04
C SER A 168 -18.07 13.72 -13.72
N LEU A 169 -17.16 14.44 -13.06
CA LEU A 169 -16.58 14.10 -11.77
C LEU A 169 -17.20 14.90 -10.61
N ALA A 170 -18.09 15.84 -10.91
CA ALA A 170 -18.77 16.64 -9.89
C ALA A 170 -19.75 15.76 -9.08
N ILE A 171 -19.60 15.78 -7.76
CA ILE A 171 -20.55 15.15 -6.86
C ILE A 171 -21.33 16.26 -6.15
N GLY A 172 -22.61 16.39 -6.53
CA GLY A 172 -23.54 17.34 -5.92
C GLY A 172 -24.24 18.22 -6.96
N SER A 173 -25.48 17.86 -7.31
CA SER A 173 -26.48 18.86 -7.66
C SER A 173 -26.61 19.80 -6.45
N GLY A 174 -26.44 21.10 -6.65
CA GLY A 174 -26.40 22.08 -5.57
C GLY A 174 -27.42 21.82 -4.47
N MET A 175 -26.93 21.74 -3.24
CA MET A 175 -27.67 22.24 -2.09
C MET A 175 -26.78 23.26 -1.41
N SER A 176 -27.09 24.53 -1.67
CA SER A 176 -27.04 25.54 -0.63
C SER A 176 -27.99 25.11 0.48
N ASP A 177 -27.47 24.99 1.71
CA ASP A 177 -27.89 25.78 2.87
C ASP A 177 -26.80 25.69 3.95
#